data_AF-A0A7C3DQJ2-F1
#
_entry.id   AF-A0A7C3DQJ2-F1
#
_cell.length_a   1.000
_cell.length_b   1.000
_cell.length_c   1.000
_cell.angle_alpha   90.00
_cell.angle_beta   90.00
_cell.angle_gamma   90.00
#
_symmetry.space_group_name_H-M   'P 1'
#
loop_
_entity.id
_entity.type
_entity.pdbx_description
1 polymer ?
#
loop_
_entity_poly.entity_id
_entity_poly.type
_entity_poly.pdbx_seq_one_letter_code
_entity_poly.pdbx_strand_id
1 'polypeptide(L)' 'NVQPLTGYDIAETILFALSRPAHVCINDLLVMPTAQAGASHIIRKNP' A
#
# COMPACT_ATOMS: atom_id res chain seq x y z
N ASN A 1 -11.27 -13.54 -0.18
CA ASN A 1 -11.10 -13.12 1.23
C ASN A 1 -10.46 -11.75 1.16
N VAL A 2 -11.02 -10.72 1.81
CA VAL A 2 -10.38 -9.40 1.80
C VAL A 2 -9.28 -9.43 2.85
N GLN A 3 -8.03 -9.30 2.42
CA GLN A 3 -6.90 -9.08 3.31
C GLN A 3 -6.57 -7.59 3.25
N PRO A 4 -6.94 -6.78 4.27
CA PRO A 4 -6.61 -5.36 4.29
C PRO A 4 -5.12 -5.15 4.56
N LEU A 5 -4.64 -3.94 4.26
CA LEU A 5 -3.34 -3.50 4.75
C LEU A 5 -3.38 -3.38 6.28
N THR A 6 -2.25 -3.65 6.88
CA THR A 6 -1.98 -3.50 8.31
C THR A 6 -1.08 -2.29 8.53
N GLY A 7 -0.93 -1.88 9.80
CA GLY A 7 0.03 -0.83 10.15
C GLY A 7 1.48 -1.19 9.82
N TYR A 8 1.81 -2.49 9.83
CA TYR A 8 3.14 -2.99 9.50
C TYR A 8 3.47 -2.76 8.02
N ASP A 9 2.52 -3.05 7.12
CA ASP A 9 2.71 -2.86 5.67
C ASP A 9 3.02 -1.40 5.31
N ILE A 10 2.38 -0.45 6.00
CA ILE A 10 2.63 0.99 5.80
C ILE A 10 3.97 1.41 6.42
N ALA A 11 4.32 0.89 7.60
CA ALA A 11 5.59 1.19 8.26
C ALA A 11 6.79 0.74 7.40
N GLU A 12 6.73 -0.46 6.82
CA GLU A 12 7.76 -0.94 5.89
C GLU A 12 7.84 -0.09 4.62
N THR A 13 6.70 0.35 4.09
CA THR A 13 6.67 1.25 2.92
C THR A 13 7.35 2.60 3.23
N ILE A 14 7.10 3.16 4.40
CA ILE A 14 7.78 4.40 4.86
C ILE A 14 9.28 4.16 5.01
N LEU A 15 9.68 3.07 5.67
CA LEU A 15 11.09 2.72 5.83
C LEU A 15 11.79 2.57 4.47
N PHE A 16 11.13 1.93 3.51
CA PHE A 16 11.59 1.82 2.14
C PHE A 16 11.82 3.20 1.52
N ALA A 17 10.85 4.12 1.61
CA ALA A 17 11.00 5.47 1.09
C ALA A 17 12.16 6.24 1.74
N LEU A 18 12.32 6.14 3.05
CA LEU A 18 13.42 6.78 3.80
C LEU A 18 14.80 6.19 3.48
N SER A 19 14.86 4.92 3.10
CA SER A 19 16.13 4.23 2.80
C SER A 19 16.71 4.55 1.41
N ARG A 20 16.06 5.44 0.63
CA ARG A 20 16.52 5.79 -0.70
C ARG A 20 17.83 6.57 -0.68
N PRO A 21 18.74 6.35 -1.66
CA PRO A 21 19.92 7.19 -1.82
C PRO A 21 19.54 8.67 -1.96
N ALA A 22 20.41 9.59 -1.52
CA ALA A 22 20.11 11.02 -1.44
C ALA A 22 19.64 11.69 -2.75
N HIS A 23 19.94 11.10 -3.91
CA HIS A 23 19.52 11.61 -5.22
C HIS A 23 18.15 11.08 -5.68
N VAL A 24 17.51 10.22 -4.89
CA VAL A 24 16.22 9.62 -5.21
C VAL A 24 15.16 10.26 -4.33
N CYS A 25 14.19 10.91 -4.97
CA CYS A 25 13.01 11.44 -4.31
C CYS A 25 11.78 10.67 -4.78
N ILE A 26 10.98 10.16 -3.84
CA ILE A 26 9.69 9.57 -4.12
C ILE A 26 8.63 10.62 -3.83
N ASN A 27 8.06 11.22 -4.88
CA ASN A 27 7.09 12.30 -4.73
C ASN A 27 5.72 11.82 -4.24
N ASP A 28 5.32 10.61 -4.64
CA ASP A 28 4.03 10.03 -4.26
C ASP A 28 4.10 8.49 -4.27
N LEU A 29 3.33 7.86 -3.39
CA LEU A 29 3.15 6.40 -3.29
C LEU A 29 1.69 6.08 -2.95
N LEU A 30 1.05 5.32 -3.84
CA LEU A 30 -0.27 4.75 -3.59
C LEU A 30 -0.14 3.27 -3.21
N VAL A 31 -0.55 2.94 -1.98
CA VAL A 31 -0.53 1.57 -1.46
C VAL A 31 -1.97 1.08 -1.26
N MET A 32 -2.29 -0.07 -1.83
CA MET A 32 -3.60 -0.69 -1.72
C MET A 32 -3.46 -2.20 -1.49
N PRO A 33 -4.40 -2.84 -0.76
CA PRO A 33 -4.44 -4.29 -0.70
C PRO A 33 -4.82 -4.85 -2.08
N THR A 34 -4.31 -6.03 -2.44
CA THR A 34 -4.54 -6.67 -3.75
C THR A 34 -6.03 -6.80 -4.13
N ALA A 35 -6.92 -6.90 -3.13
CA ALA A 35 -8.36 -7.00 -3.35
C ALA A 35 -9.03 -5.65 -3.71
N GLN A 36 -8.30 -4.54 -3.75
CA GLN A 36 -8.79 -3.19 -4.01
C GLN A 36 -8.06 -2.57 -5.21
N ALA A 37 -8.83 -2.21 -6.25
CA ALA A 37 -8.32 -1.53 -7.44
C ALA A 37 -8.65 -0.03 -7.47
N GLY A 38 -9.46 0.45 -6.51
CA GLY A 38 -9.86 1.86 -6.41
C GLY A 38 -10.85 2.08 -5.27
N ALA A 39 -11.32 3.33 -5.10
CA ALA A 39 -12.21 3.70 -3.99
C ALA A 39 -13.53 2.89 -3.97
N SER A 40 -14.10 2.63 -5.14
CA SER A 40 -15.35 1.87 -5.32
C SER A 40 -15.15 0.43 -5.82
N HIS A 41 -13.91 0.05 -6.15
CA HIS A 41 -13.58 -1.25 -6.76
C HIS A 41 -12.90 -2.16 -5.75
N ILE A 42 -13.70 -2.92 -4.99
CA ILE A 42 -13.23 -3.84 -3.95
C ILE A 42 -13.85 -5.22 -4.15
N ILE A 43 -13.02 -6.24 -4.31
CA ILE A 43 -13.46 -7.64 -4.40
C ILE A 43 -13.72 -8.16 -2.98
N ARG A 44 -15.01 -8.31 -2.62
CA ARG A 44 -15.42 -8.98 -1.38
C ARG A 44 -15.87 -10.41 -1.73
N LYS A 45 -15.41 -11.42 -0.98
CA LYS A 45 -16.06 -12.74 -1.06
C LYS A 45 -17.44 -12.55 -0.45
N ASN A 46 -18.50 -12.91 -1.18
CA ASN A 46 -19.83 -13.07 -0.58
C ASN A 46 -19.73 -14.14 0.53
N PRO A 47 -20.47 -14.01 1.64
CA PRO A 47 -20.60 -15.12 2.59
C PRO A 47 -21.14 -16.37 1.89
#